data_AF-A0A0G1XGV9-F1
#
_entry.id   AF-A0A0G1XGV9-F1
#
_cell.length_a   1.000
_cell.length_b   1.000
_cell.length_c   1.000
_cell.angle_alpha   90.00
_cell.angle_beta   90.00
_cell.angle_gamma   90.00
#
_symmetry.space_group_name_H-M   'P 1'
#
loop_
_entity.id
_entity.type
_entity.pdbx_description
1 polymer ?
#
loop_
_entity_poly.entity_id
_entity_poly.type
_entity_poly.pdbx_seq_one_letter_code
_entity_poly.pdbx_strand_id
1 'polypeptide(L)'
;MARSQFVVPQFLDVESKIIGPITARQFLILLAVLLIEFMIYSIFLNVVIVIALGVPVLGIGLVFAFAKVNGQPFHFIALNYVQTFRRPHLRVWDKTISDADLRVFLQKDEVDMVVPTPKKAPLEQSRLQELTLVVNTGGNYAPDEDLTSYDSAAK
;
A
#
# COMPACT_ATOMS: atom_id res chain seq x y z
N MET A 1 17.25 7.32 -34.17
CA MET A 1 16.34 6.56 -33.28
C MET A 1 16.25 7.27 -31.93
N ALA A 2 15.19 8.03 -31.68
CA ALA A 2 14.94 8.62 -30.37
C ALA A 2 14.19 7.57 -29.53
N ARG A 3 14.81 7.10 -28.44
CA ARG A 3 14.14 6.23 -27.46
C ARG A 3 13.28 7.11 -26.56
N SER A 4 11.97 6.93 -26.62
CA SER A 4 11.04 7.51 -25.64
C SER A 4 11.31 6.87 -24.28
N GLN A 5 11.78 7.69 -23.34
CA GLN A 5 12.00 7.30 -21.96
C GLN A 5 10.68 7.52 -21.23
N PHE A 6 10.02 6.45 -20.80
CA PHE A 6 8.83 6.57 -19.96
C PHE A 6 9.27 7.00 -18.57
N VAL A 7 8.87 8.20 -18.15
CA VAL A 7 9.10 8.66 -16.79
C VAL A 7 8.20 7.84 -15.87
N VAL A 8 8.78 7.06 -14.97
CA VAL A 8 8.03 6.32 -13.95
C VAL A 8 7.35 7.35 -13.04
N PRO A 9 6.00 7.44 -13.02
CA PRO A 9 5.31 8.37 -12.15
C PRO A 9 5.54 7.97 -10.69
N GLN A 10 6.13 8.84 -9.88
CA GLN A 10 6.41 8.58 -8.46
C GLN A 10 5.22 8.94 -7.53
N PHE A 11 4.02 9.15 -8.08
CA PHE A 11 2.87 9.69 -7.35
C PHE A 11 1.92 8.62 -6.77
N LEU A 12 2.36 7.38 -6.61
CA LEU A 12 1.51 6.33 -6.03
C LEU A 12 1.29 6.48 -4.51
N ASP A 13 2.18 7.17 -3.81
CA ASP A 13 2.15 7.25 -2.35
C ASP A 13 1.43 8.50 -1.77
N VAL A 14 0.81 9.32 -2.64
CA VAL A 14 0.00 10.46 -2.21
C VAL A 14 -1.47 10.06 -2.08
N GLU A 15 -1.94 10.00 -0.84
CA GLU A 15 -3.36 9.74 -0.54
C GLU A 15 -4.26 10.79 -1.21
N SER A 16 -5.37 10.33 -1.79
CA SER A 16 -6.39 11.17 -2.39
C SER A 16 -6.94 12.17 -1.38
N LYS A 17 -6.88 13.44 -1.74
CA LYS A 17 -7.49 14.53 -0.97
C LYS A 17 -8.95 14.64 -1.36
N ILE A 18 -9.85 14.60 -0.38
CA ILE A 18 -11.29 14.67 -0.60
C ILE A 18 -11.86 16.06 -0.31
N ILE A 19 -11.31 16.77 0.69
CA ILE A 19 -11.79 18.10 1.09
C ILE A 19 -10.61 19.07 1.08
N GLY A 20 -10.40 19.72 -0.06
CA GLY A 20 -9.28 20.66 -0.26
C GLY A 20 -7.92 20.00 0.02
N PRO A 21 -7.17 20.41 1.06
CA PRO A 21 -5.89 19.80 1.40
C PRO A 21 -6.00 18.52 2.26
N ILE A 22 -7.19 18.15 2.73
CA ILE A 22 -7.43 17.09 3.72
C ILE A 22 -7.76 15.75 3.05
N THR A 23 -7.08 14.69 3.49
CA THR A 23 -7.31 13.32 3.02
C THR A 23 -8.46 12.63 3.75
N ALA A 24 -8.96 11.51 3.22
CA ALA A 24 -10.07 10.78 3.84
C ALA A 24 -9.75 10.33 5.27
N ARG A 25 -8.54 9.81 5.47
CA ARG A 25 -8.06 9.44 6.80
C ARG A 25 -8.00 10.63 7.75
N GLN A 26 -7.44 11.76 7.30
CA GLN A 26 -7.31 12.95 8.13
C GLN A 26 -8.68 13.47 8.57
N PHE A 27 -9.64 13.48 7.65
CA PHE A 27 -11.02 13.86 7.95
C PHE A 27 -11.64 12.96 9.02
N LEU A 28 -11.49 11.63 8.90
CA LEU A 28 -12.01 10.70 9.91
C LEU A 28 -11.36 10.89 11.29
N ILE A 29 -10.06 11.15 11.35
CA ILE A 29 -9.35 11.45 12.61
C ILE A 29 -9.90 12.74 13.23
N LEU A 30 -10.04 13.81 12.44
CA LEU A 30 -10.59 15.08 12.92
C LEU A 30 -12.04 14.94 13.39
N LEU A 31 -12.85 14.15 12.70
CA LEU A 31 -14.22 13.85 13.10
C LEU A 31 -14.25 13.11 14.45
N ALA A 32 -13.39 12.10 14.63
CA ALA A 32 -13.29 11.38 15.90
C ALA A 32 -12.84 12.29 17.04
N VAL A 33 -11.84 13.15 16.82
CA VAL A 33 -11.37 14.14 17.80
C VAL A 33 -12.49 15.11 18.16
N LEU A 34 -13.24 15.62 17.18
CA LEU A 34 -14.36 16.52 17.40
C LEU A 34 -15.46 15.87 18.25
N LEU A 35 -15.77 14.59 18.01
CA LEU A 35 -16.72 13.85 18.84
C LEU A 35 -16.23 13.69 20.29
N ILE A 36 -14.94 13.40 20.48
CA ILE A 36 -14.34 13.28 21.82
C ILE A 36 -14.35 14.64 22.53
N GLU A 37 -13.98 15.73 21.86
CA GLU A 37 -14.06 17.09 22.40
C GLU A 37 -15.49 17.45 22.82
N PHE A 38 -16.47 17.10 21.97
CA PHE A 38 -17.87 17.31 22.29
C PHE A 38 -18.31 16.50 23.53
N MET A 39 -17.85 15.25 23.67
CA MET A 39 -18.11 14.45 24.86
C MET A 39 -17.47 15.06 26.12
N ILE A 40 -16.23 15.53 26.03
CA ILE A 40 -15.54 16.21 27.15
C ILE A 40 -16.35 17.45 27.55
N TYR A 41 -16.74 18.28 26.58
CA TYR A 41 -17.57 19.46 26.83
C TYR A 41 -18.91 19.10 27.49
N SER A 42 -19.62 18.10 26.95
CA SER A 42 -20.94 17.69 27.42
C SER A 42 -20.93 17.04 28.80
N ILE A 43 -19.87 16.34 29.18
CA ILE A 43 -19.78 15.61 30.46
C ILE A 43 -19.37 16.55 31.59
N PHE A 44 -18.34 17.37 31.38
CA PHE A 44 -17.76 18.15 32.47
C PHE A 44 -18.45 19.49 32.69
N LEU A 45 -18.95 20.13 31.62
CA LEU A 45 -19.60 21.46 31.63
C LEU A 45 -18.82 22.56 32.39
N ASN A 46 -17.54 22.30 32.70
CA ASN A 46 -16.63 23.17 33.42
C ASN A 46 -15.50 23.56 32.48
N VAL A 47 -15.42 24.85 32.16
CA VAL A 47 -14.49 25.41 31.19
C VAL A 47 -13.04 25.06 31.50
N VAL A 48 -12.64 25.03 32.79
CA VAL A 48 -11.26 24.71 33.18
C VAL A 48 -10.91 23.27 32.84
N ILE A 49 -11.81 22.33 33.14
CA ILE A 49 -11.59 20.90 32.85
C ILE A 49 -11.62 20.65 31.35
N VAL A 50 -12.55 21.28 30.63
CA VAL A 50 -12.67 21.16 29.18
C VAL A 50 -11.40 21.65 28.49
N ILE A 51 -10.84 22.79 28.91
CA ILE A 51 -9.58 23.28 28.34
C ILE A 51 -8.41 22.36 28.74
N ALA A 52 -8.34 21.94 30.00
CA ALA A 52 -7.25 21.12 30.50
C ALA A 52 -7.17 19.74 29.82
N LEU A 53 -8.30 19.14 29.44
CA LEU A 53 -8.36 17.85 28.74
C LEU A 53 -8.43 18.01 27.22
N GLY A 54 -9.20 18.99 26.73
CA GLY A 54 -9.41 19.21 25.31
C GLY A 54 -8.15 19.70 24.59
N VAL A 55 -7.39 20.63 25.15
CA VAL A 55 -6.16 21.11 24.49
C VAL A 55 -5.16 19.96 24.21
N PRO A 56 -4.85 19.07 25.16
CA PRO A 56 -4.05 17.88 24.89
C PRO A 56 -4.67 16.94 23.85
N VAL A 57 -5.99 16.67 23.95
CA VAL A 57 -6.69 15.75 23.03
C VAL A 57 -6.68 16.28 21.60
N LEU A 58 -7.02 17.55 21.41
CA LEU A 58 -6.92 18.25 20.13
C LEU A 58 -5.48 18.19 19.59
N GLY A 59 -4.48 18.48 20.44
CA GLY A 59 -3.06 18.44 20.06
C GLY A 59 -2.64 17.06 19.55
N ILE A 60 -2.98 16.00 20.29
CA ILE A 60 -2.71 14.62 19.88
C ILE A 60 -3.44 14.29 18.57
N GLY A 61 -4.70 14.70 18.45
CA GLY A 61 -5.51 14.51 17.24
C GLY A 61 -4.87 15.12 15.99
N LEU A 62 -4.37 16.36 16.11
CA LEU A 62 -3.69 17.06 15.01
C LEU A 62 -2.38 16.37 14.63
N VAL A 63 -1.60 15.90 15.62
CA VAL A 63 -0.37 15.13 15.37
C VAL A 63 -0.70 13.84 14.61
N PHE A 64 -1.72 13.09 15.03
CA PHE A 64 -2.12 11.86 14.35
C PHE A 64 -2.62 12.10 12.91
N ALA A 65 -3.31 13.21 12.68
CA ALA A 65 -3.82 13.57 11.35
C ALA A 65 -2.71 14.06 10.40
N PHE A 66 -1.86 14.98 10.85
CA PHE A 66 -0.97 15.74 9.96
C PHE A 66 0.51 15.43 10.09
N ALA A 67 0.97 14.92 11.23
CA ALA A 67 2.40 14.68 11.41
C ALA A 67 2.88 13.53 10.51
N LYS A 68 4.03 13.78 9.87
CA LYS A 68 4.77 12.80 9.10
C LYS A 68 6.22 12.83 9.57
N VAL A 69 6.80 11.66 9.80
CA VAL A 69 8.22 11.53 10.16
C VAL A 69 8.87 10.67 9.09
N ASN A 70 9.93 11.18 8.46
CA ASN A 70 10.65 10.50 7.37
C ASN A 70 9.71 10.04 6.22
N GLY A 71 8.71 10.86 5.88
CA GLY A 71 7.72 10.55 4.84
C GLY A 71 6.59 9.61 5.28
N GLN A 72 6.70 8.96 6.44
CA GLN A 72 5.70 8.06 6.96
C GLN A 72 4.66 8.80 7.83
N PRO A 73 3.35 8.56 7.63
CA PRO A 73 2.32 9.09 8.52
C PRO A 73 2.46 8.61 9.98
N PHE A 74 2.23 9.52 10.93
CA PHE A 74 2.45 9.25 12.36
C PHE A 74 1.66 8.06 12.92
N HIS A 75 0.43 7.83 12.46
CA HIS A 75 -0.38 6.70 12.94
C HIS A 75 0.29 5.32 12.69
N PHE A 76 1.06 5.16 11.61
CA PHE A 76 1.82 3.92 11.41
C PHE A 76 2.98 3.79 12.37
N ILE A 77 3.64 4.89 12.71
CA ILE A 77 4.72 4.91 13.69
C ILE A 77 4.17 4.55 15.06
N ALA A 78 3.04 5.14 15.44
CA ALA A 78 2.33 4.80 16.68
C ALA A 78 1.93 3.32 16.71
N LEU A 79 1.38 2.80 15.60
CA LEU A 79 1.02 1.39 15.47
C LEU A 79 2.25 0.48 15.64
N ASN A 80 3.36 0.79 14.96
CA ASN A 80 4.60 0.03 15.05
C ASN A 80 5.18 0.06 16.47
N TYR A 81 5.09 1.20 17.15
CA TYR A 81 5.53 1.34 18.53
C TYR A 81 4.72 0.42 19.47
N VAL A 82 3.39 0.44 19.35
CA VAL A 82 2.49 -0.43 20.13
C VAL A 82 2.75 -1.91 19.82
N GLN A 83 2.92 -2.28 18.55
CA GLN A 83 3.23 -3.65 18.16
C GLN A 83 4.59 -4.10 18.71
N THR A 84 5.60 -3.25 18.66
CA THR A 84 6.95 -3.56 19.17
C THR A 84 6.93 -3.76 20.68
N PHE A 85 6.22 -2.91 21.42
CA PHE A 85 6.08 -3.04 22.87
C PHE A 85 5.39 -4.35 23.30
N ARG A 86 4.46 -4.87 22.48
CA ARG A 86 3.78 -6.15 22.74
C ARG A 86 4.64 -7.37 22.40
N ARG A 87 5.69 -7.24 21.60
CA ARG A 87 6.53 -8.37 21.20
C ARG A 87 7.56 -8.70 22.28
N PRO A 88 7.83 -9.99 22.55
CA PRO A 88 8.86 -10.39 23.50
C PRO A 88 10.24 -9.90 23.01
N HIS A 89 11.00 -9.27 23.91
CA HIS A 89 12.33 -8.73 23.59
C HIS A 89 13.38 -9.84 23.41
N LEU A 90 13.18 -10.99 24.07
CA LEU A 90 14.07 -12.14 23.96
C LEU A 90 13.74 -12.94 22.71
N ARG A 91 14.63 -12.88 21.72
CA ARG A 91 14.61 -13.82 20.58
C ARG A 91 15.51 -15.00 20.92
N VAL A 92 14.89 -16.17 21.18
CA VAL A 92 15.63 -17.42 21.37
C VAL A 92 15.72 -18.12 20.03
N TRP A 93 16.93 -18.45 19.60
CA TRP A 93 17.13 -19.33 18.45
C TRP A 93 16.97 -20.78 18.90
N ASP A 94 15.90 -21.44 18.48
CA ASP A 94 15.65 -22.85 18.76
C ASP A 94 16.14 -23.71 17.58
N LYS A 95 17.17 -24.53 17.82
CA LYS A 95 17.75 -25.46 16.83
C LYS A 95 16.98 -26.77 16.70
N THR A 96 15.99 -27.00 17.55
CA THR A 96 15.19 -28.24 17.56
C THR A 96 13.98 -28.16 16.64
N ILE A 97 13.60 -26.96 16.21
CA ILE A 97 12.52 -26.75 15.25
C ILE A 97 13.01 -27.15 13.85
N SER A 98 12.35 -28.14 13.26
CA SER A 98 12.63 -28.61 11.91
C SER A 98 12.14 -27.60 10.87
N ASP A 99 12.77 -27.56 9.70
CA ASP A 99 12.36 -26.71 8.57
C ASP A 99 10.89 -26.93 8.18
N ALA A 100 10.35 -28.13 8.42
CA ALA A 100 8.94 -28.46 8.19
C ALA A 100 8.01 -27.70 9.16
N ASP A 101 8.36 -27.62 10.44
CA ASP A 101 7.58 -26.92 11.46
C ASP A 101 7.63 -25.40 11.22
N LEU A 102 8.80 -24.89 10.82
CA LEU A 102 8.99 -23.48 10.48
C LEU A 102 8.07 -23.04 9.32
N ARG A 103 7.91 -23.89 8.30
CA ARG A 103 7.00 -23.63 7.16
C ARG A 103 5.54 -23.57 7.57
N VAL A 104 5.11 -24.38 8.54
CA VAL A 104 3.75 -24.35 9.07
C VAL A 104 3.49 -23.08 9.87
N PHE A 105 4.46 -22.64 10.69
CA PHE A 105 4.35 -21.37 11.41
C PHE A 105 4.35 -20.16 10.47
N LEU A 106 5.17 -20.16 9.41
CA LEU A 106 5.20 -19.11 8.40
C LEU A 106 3.90 -19.05 7.58
N GLN A 107 3.34 -20.19 7.16
CA GLN A 107 2.04 -20.23 6.47
C GLN A 107 0.88 -19.75 7.35
N LYS A 108 0.97 -19.92 8.67
CA LYS A 108 -0.06 -19.48 9.61
C LYS A 108 -0.14 -17.96 9.76
N ASP A 109 0.97 -17.26 9.57
CA ASP A 109 1.04 -15.79 9.61
C ASP A 109 0.75 -15.15 8.23
N GLU A 110 0.75 -15.94 7.14
CA GLU A 110 0.40 -15.51 5.78
C GLU A 110 -1.12 -15.53 5.47
N VAL A 111 -1.98 -15.26 6.45
CA VAL A 111 -3.39 -15.02 6.15
C VAL A 111 -3.58 -13.55 5.75
N ASP A 112 -3.92 -13.37 4.47
CA ASP A 112 -4.42 -12.17 3.80
C ASP A 112 -3.43 -11.05 3.46
N MET A 113 -2.47 -11.38 2.59
CA MET A 113 -2.26 -10.52 1.41
C MET A 113 -2.38 -11.40 0.17
N VAL A 114 -3.60 -11.50 -0.37
CA VAL A 114 -3.78 -11.91 -1.75
C VAL A 114 -3.17 -10.79 -2.59
N VAL A 115 -1.85 -10.81 -2.76
CA VAL A 115 -1.23 -10.14 -3.89
C VAL A 115 -1.89 -10.81 -5.08
N PRO A 116 -2.68 -10.10 -5.90
CA PRO A 116 -3.14 -10.66 -7.14
C PRO A 116 -1.88 -10.85 -7.96
N THR A 117 -1.27 -12.02 -7.87
CA THR A 117 -0.25 -12.44 -8.81
C THR A 117 -0.93 -12.27 -10.16
N PRO A 118 -0.46 -11.35 -11.03
CA PRO A 118 -1.01 -11.28 -12.36
C PRO A 118 -0.81 -12.67 -12.94
N LYS A 119 -1.92 -13.40 -13.13
CA LYS A 119 -1.90 -14.67 -13.84
C LYS A 119 -1.39 -14.31 -15.22
N LYS A 120 -0.08 -14.47 -15.44
CA LYS A 120 0.50 -14.34 -16.77
C LYS A 120 -0.31 -15.32 -17.62
N ALA A 121 -0.88 -14.81 -18.71
CA ALA A 121 -1.63 -15.65 -19.62
C ALA A 121 -0.78 -16.89 -19.96
N PRO A 122 -1.38 -18.08 -20.10
CA PRO A 122 -0.65 -19.25 -20.55
C PRO A 122 0.14 -18.86 -21.81
N LEU A 123 1.44 -19.14 -21.81
CA LEU A 123 2.28 -18.88 -22.96
C LEU A 123 1.80 -19.82 -24.07
N GLU A 124 0.93 -19.32 -24.94
CA GLU A 124 0.53 -20.08 -26.12
C GLU A 124 1.76 -20.36 -26.96
N GLN A 125 1.92 -21.59 -27.42
CA GLN A 125 3.11 -22.05 -28.14
C GLN A 125 3.44 -21.15 -29.36
N SER A 126 2.42 -20.52 -29.94
CA SER A 126 2.53 -19.52 -31.01
C SER A 126 3.36 -18.28 -30.60
N ARG A 127 3.19 -17.75 -29.38
CA ARG A 127 3.94 -16.57 -28.91
C ARG A 127 5.43 -16.84 -28.73
N LEU A 128 5.79 -18.05 -28.33
CA LEU A 128 7.19 -18.46 -28.24
C LEU A 128 7.82 -18.63 -29.62
N GLN A 129 7.07 -19.11 -30.60
CA GLN A 129 7.52 -19.22 -31.99
C GLN A 129 7.71 -17.83 -32.61
N GLU A 130 6.79 -16.90 -32.40
CA GLU A 130 6.90 -15.51 -32.85
C GLU A 130 8.18 -14.86 -32.31
N LEU A 131 8.43 -14.95 -31.00
CA LEU A 131 9.63 -14.40 -30.37
C LEU A 131 10.91 -15.06 -30.87
N THR A 132 10.88 -16.37 -31.11
CA THR A 132 12.02 -17.10 -31.70
C THR A 132 12.31 -16.59 -33.11
N LEU A 133 11.27 -16.33 -33.91
CA LEU A 133 11.40 -15.79 -35.26
C LEU A 133 11.97 -14.37 -35.26
N VAL A 134 11.50 -13.50 -34.36
CA VAL A 134 12.03 -12.13 -34.20
C VAL A 134 13.52 -12.15 -33.84
N VAL A 135 13.91 -13.02 -32.91
CA VAL A 135 15.32 -13.14 -32.47
C VAL A 135 16.21 -13.69 -33.59
N ASN A 136 15.76 -14.75 -34.28
CA ASN A 136 16.53 -15.37 -35.37
C ASN A 136 16.66 -14.46 -36.60
N THR A 137 15.68 -13.58 -36.84
CA THR A 137 15.68 -12.63 -37.97
C THR A 137 16.31 -11.28 -37.62
N GLY A 138 16.92 -11.14 -36.43
CA GLY A 138 17.57 -9.91 -36.01
C GLY A 138 16.61 -8.71 -35.90
N GLY A 139 15.32 -8.97 -35.67
CA GLY A 139 14.29 -7.93 -35.60
C GLY A 139 13.65 -7.54 -36.93
N ASN A 140 13.89 -8.29 -38.01
CA ASN A 140 13.29 -8.03 -39.31
C ASN A 140 11.88 -8.65 -39.47
N TYR A 141 11.46 -9.51 -38.55
CA TYR A 141 10.10 -10.06 -38.47
C TYR A 141 9.24 -9.25 -37.49
N ALA A 142 8.05 -8.81 -37.92
CA ALA A 142 7.13 -8.01 -37.13
C ALA A 142 5.72 -8.67 -37.13
N PRO A 143 5.32 -9.37 -36.06
CA PRO A 143 4.08 -10.16 -36.05
C PRO A 143 2.80 -9.32 -36.18
N ASP A 144 2.85 -8.03 -35.82
CA ASP A 144 1.68 -7.14 -35.86
C ASP A 144 1.39 -6.58 -37.27
N GLU A 145 2.35 -6.63 -38.20
CA GLU A 145 2.15 -6.17 -39.58
C GLU A 145 1.37 -7.21 -40.41
N ASP A 146 1.63 -8.50 -40.20
CA ASP A 146 0.99 -9.59 -40.95
C ASP A 146 -0.50 -9.78 -40.62
N LEU A 147 -0.94 -9.43 -39.40
CA LEU A 147 -2.35 -9.55 -38.99
C LEU A 147 -3.30 -8.59 -39.73
N THR A 148 -2.78 -7.47 -40.26
CA THR A 148 -3.56 -6.53 -41.07
C THR A 148 -3.80 -7.04 -42.50
N SER A 149 -2.96 -7.97 -42.98
CA SER A 149 -3.07 -8.57 -44.30
C SER A 149 -4.18 -9.63 -44.39
N TYR A 150 -4.54 -10.27 -43.27
CA TYR A 150 -5.56 -11.33 -43.24
C TYR A 150 -6.98 -10.77 -43.04
N ASP A 151 -7.16 -9.72 -42.24
CA ASP A 151 -8.47 -9.08 -42.01
C ASP A 151 -8.98 -8.36 -43.29
N SER A 152 -8.07 -7.88 -44.13
CA SER A 152 -8.42 -7.20 -45.39
C SER A 152 -8.79 -8.15 -46.53
N ALA A 153 -8.59 -9.46 -46.38
CA ALA A 153 -8.99 -10.49 -47.35
C ALA A 153 -10.32 -11.18 -47.00
N ALA A 154 -10.88 -10.89 -45.82
CA ALA A 154 -12.15 -11.44 -45.33
C ALA A 154 -13.33 -10.48 -45.52
N LYS A 155 -13.18 -9.44 -46.34
CA LYS A 155 -14.22 -8.46 -46.66
C LYS A 155 -14.56 -8.44 -48.15
#